data_AF-D2TYA9-F1
#
_entry.id   AF-D2TYA9-F1
#
_cell.length_a   1.000
_cell.length_b   1.000
_cell.length_c   1.000
_cell.angle_alpha   90.00
_cell.angle_beta   90.00
_cell.angle_gamma   90.00
#
_symmetry.space_group_name_H-M   'P 1'
#
loop_
_entity.id
_entity.type
_entity.pdbx_description
1 polymer ?
#
loop_
_entity_poly.entity_id
_entity_poly.type
_entity_poly.pdbx_seq_one_letter_code
_entity_poly.pdbx_strand_id
1 'polypeptide(L)' 'MDIVVKDANGAHLSDGDSVQVTKDLKVKGTSKTLKRGTAIKNIRLTQNKDEIECNAEGIKGLVLKTCFLKKIN' A
#
# COMPACT_ATOMS: atom_id res chain seq x y z
N MET A 1 -0.26 14.83 17.30
CA MET A 1 -1.45 14.12 16.77
C MET A 1 -0.93 13.01 15.90
N ASP A 2 -0.94 11.80 16.42
CA ASP A 2 -0.47 10.60 15.73
C ASP A 2 -1.40 10.26 14.58
N ILE A 3 -0.86 10.21 13.37
CA ILE A 3 -1.62 9.82 12.18
C ILE A 3 -1.79 8.30 12.22
N VAL A 4 -3.00 7.87 12.56
CA VAL A 4 -3.33 6.44 12.57
C VAL A 4 -3.68 5.99 11.15
N VAL A 5 -2.74 5.31 10.51
CA VAL A 5 -2.92 4.70 9.20
C VAL A 5 -3.57 3.33 9.35
N LYS A 6 -4.62 3.06 8.59
CA LYS A 6 -5.33 1.79 8.60
C LYS A 6 -5.49 1.22 7.20
N ASP A 7 -5.47 -0.10 7.09
CA ASP A 7 -5.79 -0.83 5.86
C ASP A 7 -7.31 -0.83 5.57
N ALA A 8 -7.71 -1.48 4.47
CA ALA A 8 -9.10 -1.59 4.06
C ALA A 8 -10.01 -2.34 5.06
N ASN A 9 -9.45 -3.13 5.98
CA ASN A 9 -10.19 -3.86 7.01
C ASN A 9 -10.12 -3.17 8.39
N GLY A 10 -9.48 -2.00 8.49
CA GLY A 10 -9.31 -1.27 9.74
C GLY A 10 -8.12 -1.74 10.59
N ALA A 11 -7.24 -2.59 10.06
CA ALA A 11 -6.01 -2.99 10.74
C ALA A 11 -5.00 -1.84 10.72
N HIS A 12 -4.32 -1.64 11.84
CA HIS A 12 -3.29 -0.61 11.98
C HIS A 12 -2.05 -0.98 11.16
N LEU A 13 -1.58 -0.03 10.36
CA LEU A 13 -0.35 -0.15 9.58
C LEU A 13 0.79 0.60 10.27
N SER A 14 1.98 0.03 10.18
CA SER A 14 3.25 0.57 10.67
C SER A 14 4.29 0.54 9.57
N ASP A 15 5.33 1.39 9.70
CA ASP A 15 6.51 1.29 8.84
C ASP A 15 7.14 -0.11 8.93
N GLY A 16 7.53 -0.66 7.79
CA GLY A 16 8.08 -2.00 7.66
C GLY A 16 7.05 -3.11 7.46
N ASP A 17 5.74 -2.83 7.62
CA ASP A 17 4.70 -3.85 7.45
C ASP A 17 4.66 -4.41 6.02
N SER A 18 4.01 -5.57 5.90
CA SER A 18 3.65 -6.17 4.62
C SER A 18 2.15 -6.01 4.37
N VAL A 19 1.79 -5.68 3.13
CA VAL A 19 0.40 -5.52 2.68
C VAL A 19 0.18 -6.24 1.36
N GLN A 20 -1.07 -6.50 1.05
CA GLN A 20 -1.51 -7.11 -0.20
C GLN A 20 -2.57 -6.25 -0.86
N VAL A 21 -2.50 -6.12 -2.18
CA VAL A 21 -3.52 -5.39 -2.95
C VAL A 21 -4.81 -6.21 -3.04
N THR A 22 -5.94 -5.61 -2.68
CA THR A 22 -7.24 -6.30 -2.62
C THR A 22 -7.97 -6.37 -3.98
N LYS A 23 -7.52 -5.60 -4.98
CA LYS A 23 -8.06 -5.53 -6.34
C LYS A 23 -6.97 -5.20 -7.37
N ASP A 24 -7.27 -5.31 -8.65
CA ASP A 24 -6.35 -4.85 -9.71
C ASP A 24 -6.28 -3.31 -9.71
N LEU A 25 -5.07 -2.76 -9.66
CA LEU A 25 -4.80 -1.33 -9.67
C LEU A 25 -3.91 -0.96 -10.86
N LYS A 26 -4.43 -0.11 -11.75
CA LYS A 26 -3.61 0.47 -12.82
C LYS A 26 -2.70 1.55 -12.22
N VAL A 27 -1.39 1.41 -12.44
CA VAL A 27 -0.43 2.40 -11.96
C VAL A 27 -0.44 3.60 -12.91
N LYS A 28 -0.57 4.80 -12.36
CA LYS A 28 -0.48 6.03 -13.16
C LYS A 28 0.96 6.20 -13.67
N GLY A 29 1.10 6.63 -14.92
CA GLY A 29 2.40 6.86 -15.55
C GLY A 29 3.10 5.61 -16.10
N THR A 30 2.51 4.41 -15.95
CA THR A 30 3.01 3.19 -16.59
C THR A 30 1.86 2.39 -17.21
N SER A 31 2.18 1.46 -18.12
CA SER A 31 1.23 0.46 -18.65
C SER A 31 1.03 -0.73 -17.68
N LYS A 32 1.71 -0.71 -16.52
CA LYS A 32 1.66 -1.80 -15.55
C LYS A 32 0.39 -1.73 -14.70
N THR A 33 -0.10 -2.91 -14.35
CA THR A 33 -1.24 -3.09 -13.44
C THR A 33 -0.77 -3.94 -12.28
N LEU A 34 -0.82 -3.42 -11.05
CA LEU A 34 -0.66 -4.24 -9.87
C LEU A 34 -1.88 -5.16 -9.77
N LYS A 35 -1.63 -6.46 -9.86
CA LYS A 35 -2.69 -7.46 -9.76
C LYS A 35 -3.18 -7.60 -8.32
N ARG A 36 -4.46 -7.95 -8.19
CA ARG A 36 -5.03 -8.43 -6.94
C ARG A 36 -4.16 -9.56 -6.41
N GLY A 37 -3.84 -9.50 -5.12
CA GLY A 37 -2.98 -10.49 -4.48
C GLY A 37 -1.49 -10.14 -4.52
N THR A 38 -1.06 -9.11 -5.26
CA THR A 38 0.33 -8.64 -5.21
C THR A 38 0.70 -8.26 -3.78
N ALA A 39 1.71 -8.93 -3.24
CA ALA A 39 2.27 -8.65 -1.93
C ALA A 39 3.35 -7.57 -2.02
N ILE A 40 3.30 -6.62 -1.10
CA ILE A 40 4.19 -5.48 -1.00
C ILE A 40 4.74 -5.49 0.42
N LYS A 41 6.07 -5.57 0.55
CA LYS A 41 6.76 -5.66 1.84
C LYS A 41 7.49 -4.35 2.12
N ASN A 42 7.77 -4.09 3.39
CA ASN A 42 8.51 -2.90 3.82
C ASN A 42 7.82 -1.59 3.37
N ILE A 43 6.52 -1.47 3.61
CA ILE A 43 5.81 -0.22 3.35
C ILE A 43 6.30 0.89 4.28
N ARG A 44 6.11 2.14 3.87
CA ARG A 44 6.35 3.33 4.70
C ARG A 44 5.07 4.12 4.86
N LEU A 45 4.80 4.59 6.06
CA LEU A 45 3.69 5.48 6.31
C LEU A 45 4.02 6.88 5.77
N THR A 46 3.00 7.57 5.30
CA THR A 46 3.14 8.96 4.83
C THR A 46 2.55 9.94 5.84
N GLN A 47 2.58 11.23 5.52
CA GLN A 47 1.87 12.25 6.29
C GLN A 47 0.34 12.22 6.07
N ASN A 48 -0.16 11.29 5.24
CA ASN A 48 -1.58 11.09 4.99
C ASN A 48 -2.04 9.72 5.52
N LYS A 49 -3.12 9.72 6.30
CA LYS A 49 -3.69 8.50 6.91
C LYS A 49 -4.21 7.49 5.89
N ASP A 50 -4.53 7.95 4.69
CA ASP A 50 -5.15 7.15 3.63
C ASP A 50 -4.12 6.67 2.61
N GLU A 51 -2.82 6.95 2.80
CA GLU A 51 -1.76 6.68 1.82
C GLU A 51 -0.51 6.09 2.46
N ILE A 52 0.10 5.13 1.76
CA ILE A 52 1.42 4.56 2.08
C ILE A 52 2.34 4.69 0.88
N GLU A 53 3.65 4.75 1.14
CA GLU A 53 4.68 4.65 0.13
C GLU A 53 5.25 3.23 0.11
N CYS A 54 5.51 2.70 -1.08
CA CYS A 54 6.06 1.36 -1.23
C CYS A 54 6.81 1.16 -2.55
N ASN A 55 7.44 -0.01 -2.68
CA ASN A 55 8.08 -0.46 -3.90
C ASN A 55 7.42 -1.75 -4.37
N ALA A 56 7.03 -1.84 -5.65
CA ALA A 56 6.36 -3.00 -6.21
C ALA A 56 6.73 -3.19 -7.70
N GLU A 57 6.98 -4.44 -8.12
CA GLU A 57 7.18 -4.81 -9.53
C GLU A 57 8.22 -3.97 -10.30
N GLY A 58 9.29 -3.56 -9.61
CA GLY A 58 10.37 -2.71 -10.15
C GLY A 58 10.09 -1.21 -10.14
N ILE A 59 8.92 -0.78 -9.64
CA ILE A 59 8.54 0.62 -9.45
C ILE A 59 8.92 1.02 -8.02
N LYS A 60 9.70 2.09 -7.90
CA LYS A 60 10.11 2.66 -6.60
C LYS A 60 9.29 3.90 -6.26
N GLY A 61 9.04 4.12 -4.98
CA GLY A 61 8.34 5.32 -4.49
C GLY A 61 6.88 5.41 -4.95
N LEU A 62 6.20 4.26 -5.04
CA LEU A 62 4.79 4.20 -5.41
C LEU A 62 3.93 4.56 -4.19
N VAL A 63 3.09 5.58 -4.35
CA VAL A 63 2.08 5.93 -3.34
C VAL A 63 0.77 5.21 -3.65
N LEU A 64 0.28 4.44 -2.68
CA LEU A 64 -0.97 3.68 -2.78
C LEU A 64 -1.95 4.07 -1.69
N LYS A 65 -3.24 4.08 -2.04
CA LYS A 65 -4.31 4.28 -1.06
C LYS A 65 -4.52 3.04 -0.21
N THR A 66 -4.60 3.21 1.10
CA THR A 66 -4.74 2.11 2.05
C THR A 66 -6.08 1.39 1.96
N CYS A 67 -7.12 2.04 1.44
CA CYS A 67 -8.43 1.43 1.18
C CYS A 67 -8.42 0.30 0.12
N PHE A 68 -7.32 0.12 -0.60
CA PHE A 68 -7.10 -0.99 -1.53
C PHE A 68 -6.05 -1.99 -1.04
N LEU A 69 -5.59 -1.84 0.20
CA LEU A 69 -4.55 -2.64 0.80
C LEU A 69 -5.12 -3.44 1.96
N LYS A 70 -4.58 -4.62 2.18
CA LYS A 70 -4.84 -5.47 3.33
C LYS A 70 -3.51 -5.81 4.00
N LYS A 71 -3.37 -5.59 5.30
CA LYS A 71 -2.20 -6.04 6.05
C LYS A 71 -2.08 -7.57 5.95
N ILE A 72 -0.86 -8.02 5.67
CA ILE A 72 -0.49 -9.43 5.68
C ILE A 72 0.68 -9.60 6.65
N ASN A 73 0.69 -10.71 7.40
CA ASN A 73 1.77 -11.02 8.35
C ASN A 73 3.13 -11.09 7.65
#